data_AF-A0A958CMI8-F1
#
_entry.id   AF-A0A958CMI8-F1
#
_cell.length_a   1.000
_cell.length_b   1.000
_cell.length_c   1.000
_cell.angle_alpha   90.00
_cell.angle_beta   90.00
_cell.angle_gamma   90.00
#
_symmetry.space_group_name_H-M   'P 1'
#
loop_
_entity.id
_entity.type
_entity.pdbx_description
1 polymer ?
#
loop_
_entity_poly.entity_id
_entity_poly.type
_entity_poly.pdbx_seq_one_letter_code
_entity_poly.pdbx_strand_id
1 'polypeptide(L)'
;MNNNQNNTIWWIIGVAAILLCCCCLFAVGAGGLGFGLLASSSSSPEFTFPDVATVEVLVATATPRAPRPSATPRPTIAAGGSSAAPTPAAEDFLTEMQLQEAVVPARNLRVLAEELRGTGPIPEVVNDTTPTYRLNERQKFWINNDDTNEHFQIDATLAYVNDVVYMWVEDGVKYDPVALKAAADKFAEATYPTDRNFFGSEWSPGVDNDPRLHILHSEQLGDSIAGYFSGADEVSNKAQPFSNEREMFYINIDNTKPDTDFYNGVLAHEF
;
A
#
# COMPACT_ATOMS: atom_id res chain seq x y z
N MET A 1 54.98 55.51 -12.43
CA MET A 1 54.50 54.91 -13.69
C MET A 1 54.43 53.39 -13.48
N ASN A 2 53.20 52.90 -13.29
CA ASN A 2 52.86 51.58 -12.75
C ASN A 2 52.76 50.49 -13.85
N ASN A 3 53.88 50.05 -14.43
CA ASN A 3 53.82 48.98 -15.45
C ASN A 3 53.96 47.56 -14.89
N ASN A 4 54.54 47.40 -13.69
CA ASN A 4 54.75 46.06 -13.09
C ASN A 4 53.52 45.52 -12.35
N GLN A 5 52.64 46.39 -11.84
CA GLN A 5 51.42 45.98 -11.12
C GLN A 5 50.38 45.33 -12.07
N ASN A 6 50.26 45.83 -13.30
CA ASN A 6 49.30 45.29 -14.28
C ASN A 6 49.69 43.88 -14.72
N ASN A 7 50.98 43.59 -14.91
CA ASN A 7 51.42 42.26 -15.35
C ASN A 7 51.26 41.20 -14.25
N THR A 8 51.42 41.57 -12.98
CA THR A 8 51.11 40.68 -11.85
C THR A 8 49.61 40.40 -11.72
N ILE A 9 48.75 41.39 -11.99
CA ILE A 9 47.29 41.19 -11.96
C ILE A 9 46.85 40.21 -13.05
N TRP A 10 47.35 40.35 -14.28
CA TRP A 10 47.05 39.41 -15.37
C TRP A 10 47.57 37.99 -15.10
N TRP A 11 48.73 37.86 -14.45
CA TRP A 11 49.24 36.56 -14.02
C TRP A 11 48.37 35.90 -12.94
N ILE A 12 47.91 36.66 -11.94
CA ILE A 12 47.03 36.15 -10.89
C ILE A 12 45.68 35.71 -11.46
N ILE A 13 45.11 36.49 -12.39
CA ILE A 13 43.85 36.14 -13.07
C ILE A 13 44.02 34.86 -13.91
N GLY A 14 45.14 34.73 -14.63
CA GLY A 14 45.44 33.53 -15.43
C GLY A 14 45.55 32.27 -14.57
N VAL A 15 46.26 32.35 -13.44
CA VAL A 15 46.41 31.22 -12.51
C VAL A 15 45.08 30.87 -11.84
N ALA A 16 44.29 31.86 -11.44
CA ALA A 16 42.96 31.64 -10.85
C ALA A 16 41.99 30.98 -11.85
N ALA A 17 42.01 31.38 -13.12
CA ALA A 17 41.17 30.77 -14.16
C ALA A 17 41.55 29.30 -14.43
N ILE A 18 42.85 28.97 -14.42
CA ILE A 18 43.34 27.60 -14.58
C ILE A 18 42.94 26.74 -13.38
N LEU A 19 43.09 27.25 -12.15
CA LEU A 19 42.67 26.56 -10.93
C LEU A 19 41.16 26.30 -10.91
N LEU A 20 40.34 27.29 -11.31
CA LEU A 20 38.89 27.13 -11.40
C LEU A 20 38.51 26.07 -12.43
N CYS A 21 39.16 26.08 -13.60
CA CYS A 21 38.93 25.09 -14.65
C CYS A 21 39.32 23.68 -14.19
N CYS A 22 40.46 23.52 -13.50
CA CYS A 22 40.85 22.25 -12.89
C CYS A 22 39.85 21.79 -11.83
N CYS A 23 39.36 22.67 -10.95
CA CYS A 23 38.34 22.32 -9.95
C CYS A 23 37.03 21.86 -10.60
N CYS A 24 36.59 22.49 -11.69
CA CYS A 24 35.40 22.07 -12.43
C CYS A 24 35.58 20.68 -13.08
N LEU A 25 36.76 20.38 -13.63
CA LEU A 25 37.05 19.07 -14.22
C LEU A 25 37.09 17.95 -13.16
N PHE A 26 37.62 18.23 -11.96
CA PHE A 26 37.58 17.27 -10.85
C PHE A 26 36.17 17.05 -10.30
N ALA A 27 35.32 18.09 -10.23
CA ALA A 27 33.93 17.96 -9.78
C ALA A 27 33.09 17.11 -10.74
N VAL A 28 33.28 17.27 -12.07
CA VAL A 28 32.58 16.45 -13.07
C VAL A 28 33.10 15.00 -13.09
N GLY A 29 34.41 14.79 -12.91
CA GLY A 29 35.00 13.46 -12.82
C GLY A 29 34.58 12.67 -11.58
N ALA A 30 34.51 13.31 -10.42
CA ALA A 30 34.05 12.69 -9.17
C ALA A 30 32.53 12.43 -9.18
N GLY A 31 31.74 13.34 -9.78
CA GLY A 31 30.30 13.15 -9.95
C GLY A 31 29.95 12.00 -10.91
N GLY A 32 30.69 11.87 -12.02
CA GLY A 32 30.47 10.78 -13.00
C GLY A 32 30.82 9.38 -12.46
N LEU A 33 31.88 9.26 -11.66
CA LEU A 33 32.26 8.00 -11.01
C LEU A 33 31.34 7.62 -9.85
N GLY A 34 30.85 8.61 -9.08
CA GLY A 34 29.87 8.38 -8.01
C GLY A 34 28.49 7.96 -8.54
N PHE A 35 28.02 8.59 -9.61
CA PHE A 35 26.74 8.26 -10.24
C PHE A 35 26.77 6.88 -10.92
N GLY A 36 27.89 6.50 -11.56
CA GLY A 36 28.05 5.18 -12.18
C GLY A 36 28.09 4.02 -11.18
N LEU A 37 28.62 4.23 -9.97
CA LEU A 37 28.68 3.20 -8.92
C LEU A 37 27.36 3.08 -8.14
N LEU A 38 26.60 4.16 -7.96
CA LEU A 38 25.28 4.13 -7.32
C LEU A 38 24.15 3.69 -8.28
N ALA A 39 24.24 4.02 -9.57
CA ALA A 39 23.27 3.58 -10.57
C ALA A 39 23.41 2.08 -10.95
N SER A 40 24.49 1.42 -10.53
CA SER A 40 24.74 0.00 -10.82
C SER A 40 24.15 -0.96 -9.78
N SER A 41 23.33 -0.48 -8.83
CA SER A 41 22.81 -1.30 -7.72
C SER A 41 21.29 -1.22 -7.55
N SER A 42 20.54 -1.06 -8.63
CA SER A 42 19.10 -1.30 -8.65
C SER A 42 18.83 -2.63 -9.38
N SER A 43 19.13 -3.75 -8.71
CA SER A 43 18.55 -5.04 -9.09
C SER A 43 17.15 -5.10 -8.50
N SER A 44 16.15 -4.76 -9.30
CA SER A 44 14.75 -5.08 -8.98
C SER A 44 14.64 -6.59 -8.80
N PRO A 45 14.05 -7.12 -7.71
CA PRO A 45 13.74 -8.54 -7.66
C PRO A 45 12.72 -8.82 -8.77
N GLU A 46 13.15 -9.54 -9.80
CA GLU A 46 12.29 -10.02 -10.86
C GLU A 46 11.41 -11.14 -10.28
N PHE A 47 10.27 -10.75 -9.72
CA PHE A 47 9.26 -11.71 -9.26
C PHE A 47 8.61 -12.32 -10.50
N THR A 48 9.05 -13.53 -10.85
CA THR A 48 8.51 -14.30 -11.96
C THR A 48 7.20 -14.92 -11.51
N PHE A 49 6.08 -14.32 -11.90
CA PHE A 49 4.79 -15.00 -11.82
C PHE A 49 4.81 -16.14 -12.83
N PRO A 50 4.47 -17.38 -12.44
CA PRO A 50 4.35 -18.46 -13.40
C PRO A 50 3.24 -18.14 -14.39
N ASP A 51 3.56 -18.24 -15.68
CA ASP A 51 2.62 -18.12 -16.79
C ASP A 51 1.46 -19.10 -16.56
N VAL A 52 0.22 -18.65 -16.73
CA VAL A 52 -0.97 -19.50 -16.59
C VAL A 52 -1.02 -20.45 -17.79
N ALA A 53 -0.20 -21.50 -17.74
CA ALA A 53 -0.30 -22.63 -18.62
C ALA A 53 -1.66 -23.28 -18.39
N THR A 54 -2.39 -23.43 -19.50
CA THR A 54 -3.60 -24.25 -19.63
C THR A 54 -3.55 -25.46 -18.70
N VAL A 55 -4.46 -25.53 -17.73
CA VAL A 55 -4.59 -26.68 -16.84
C VAL A 55 -5.06 -27.87 -17.67
N GLU A 56 -4.12 -28.68 -18.16
CA GLU A 56 -4.42 -30.08 -18.45
C GLU A 56 -4.74 -30.76 -17.11
N VAL A 57 -5.97 -31.24 -16.98
CA VAL A 57 -6.41 -32.01 -15.82
C VAL A 57 -5.64 -33.34 -15.80
N LEU A 58 -4.49 -33.32 -15.14
CA LEU A 58 -3.75 -34.52 -14.79
C LEU A 58 -4.42 -35.16 -13.57
N VAL A 59 -5.08 -36.28 -13.80
CA VAL A 59 -5.55 -37.19 -12.74
C VAL A 59 -4.33 -37.64 -11.93
N ALA A 60 -4.23 -37.20 -10.68
CA ALA A 60 -3.11 -37.52 -9.81
C ALA A 60 -3.14 -39.00 -9.39
N THR A 61 -2.13 -39.76 -9.81
CA THR A 61 -1.81 -41.08 -9.28
C THR A 61 -1.16 -40.94 -7.91
N ALA A 62 -1.65 -41.65 -6.90
CA ALA A 62 -1.17 -41.59 -5.52
C ALA A 62 0.33 -41.93 -5.39
N THR A 63 1.09 -41.04 -4.76
CA THR A 63 2.52 -41.24 -4.43
C THR A 63 2.69 -41.79 -3.00
N PRO A 64 3.70 -42.63 -2.69
CA PRO A 64 3.83 -43.29 -1.39
C PRO A 64 4.21 -42.34 -0.24
N ARG A 65 3.62 -42.61 0.93
CA ARG A 65 3.80 -41.89 2.19
C ARG A 65 5.23 -42.00 2.74
N ALA A 66 5.87 -40.87 3.04
CA ALA A 66 7.11 -40.81 3.81
C ALA A 66 6.90 -41.21 5.29
N PRO A 67 7.89 -41.86 5.96
CA PRO A 67 7.77 -42.24 7.36
C PRO A 67 7.88 -41.03 8.30
N ARG A 68 7.01 -41.02 9.31
CA ARG A 68 6.90 -40.00 10.36
C ARG A 68 8.08 -40.10 11.35
N PRO A 69 8.63 -39.00 11.89
CA PRO A 69 9.63 -39.07 12.95
C PRO A 69 9.07 -39.77 14.20
N SER A 70 9.90 -40.62 14.79
CA SER A 70 9.57 -41.46 15.95
C SER A 70 9.56 -40.63 17.23
N ALA A 71 8.52 -40.79 18.06
CA ALA A 71 8.40 -40.12 19.34
C ALA A 71 9.35 -40.72 20.39
N THR A 72 10.03 -39.86 21.15
CA THR A 72 10.83 -40.21 22.33
C THR A 72 9.97 -40.96 23.37
N PRO A 73 10.46 -42.03 24.02
CA PRO A 73 9.68 -42.74 25.03
C PRO A 73 9.43 -41.86 26.26
N ARG A 74 8.15 -41.75 26.62
CA ARG A 74 7.66 -41.11 27.86
C ARG A 74 8.12 -41.93 29.08
N PRO A 75 8.49 -41.30 30.21
CA PRO A 75 8.80 -42.03 31.44
C PRO A 75 7.57 -42.82 31.89
N THR A 76 7.73 -44.13 32.10
CA THR A 76 6.70 -45.00 32.68
C THR A 76 6.50 -44.63 34.15
N ILE A 77 5.39 -43.94 34.47
CA ILE A 77 4.92 -43.85 35.85
C ILE A 77 4.26 -45.20 36.18
N ALA A 78 4.82 -45.89 37.17
CA ALA A 78 4.31 -47.15 37.67
C ALA A 78 2.86 -46.97 38.17
N ALA A 79 1.99 -47.91 37.78
CA ALA A 79 0.61 -47.98 38.26
C ALA A 79 0.60 -48.25 39.77
N GLY A 80 0.42 -47.19 40.55
CA GLY A 80 0.26 -47.25 42.00
C GLY A 80 -0.50 -46.01 42.47
N GLY A 81 -1.80 -46.18 42.73
CA GLY A 81 -2.67 -45.13 43.24
C GLY A 81 -3.46 -44.42 42.15
N SER A 82 -4.78 -44.63 42.16
CA SER A 82 -5.73 -43.78 41.47
C SER A 82 -5.63 -42.36 42.05
N SER A 83 -4.84 -41.50 41.41
CA SER A 83 -5.02 -40.06 41.50
C SER A 83 -5.53 -39.64 40.13
N ALA A 84 -6.87 -39.57 40.02
CA ALA A 84 -7.49 -38.90 38.90
C ALA A 84 -6.85 -37.50 38.81
N ALA A 85 -6.40 -37.11 37.62
CA ALA A 85 -6.16 -35.70 37.34
C ALA A 85 -7.42 -34.94 37.83
N PRO A 86 -7.28 -33.83 38.58
CA PRO A 86 -8.44 -33.10 39.02
C PRO A 86 -9.28 -32.76 37.80
N THR A 87 -10.50 -33.29 37.75
CA THR A 87 -11.50 -32.83 36.80
C THR A 87 -11.62 -31.32 37.02
N PRO A 88 -11.43 -30.49 36.00
CA PRO A 88 -11.64 -29.05 36.14
C PRO A 88 -13.03 -28.84 36.74
N ALA A 89 -13.12 -27.96 37.74
CA ALA A 89 -14.42 -27.69 38.34
C ALA A 89 -15.34 -27.10 37.26
N ALA A 90 -16.66 -27.24 37.38
CA ALA A 90 -17.60 -26.61 36.44
C ALA A 90 -17.36 -25.08 36.30
N GLU A 91 -16.74 -24.48 37.33
CA GLU A 91 -16.28 -23.09 37.38
C GLU A 91 -15.17 -22.77 36.37
N ASP A 92 -14.33 -23.74 35.98
CA ASP A 92 -13.28 -23.56 34.98
C ASP A 92 -13.84 -23.49 33.54
N PHE A 93 -15.05 -24.02 33.32
CA PHE A 93 -15.75 -23.96 32.04
C PHE A 93 -16.75 -22.80 31.95
N LEU A 94 -17.04 -22.10 33.05
CA LEU A 94 -17.93 -20.94 33.07
C LEU A 94 -17.43 -19.83 32.15
N THR A 95 -16.12 -19.55 32.17
CA THR A 95 -15.50 -18.54 31.29
C THR A 95 -15.55 -18.95 29.81
N GLU A 96 -15.33 -20.24 29.50
CA GLU A 96 -15.39 -20.75 28.12
C GLU A 96 -16.82 -20.69 27.56
N MET A 97 -17.82 -21.12 28.35
CA MET A 97 -19.23 -20.99 27.97
C MET A 97 -19.63 -19.54 27.77
N GLN A 98 -19.18 -18.64 28.65
CA GLN A 98 -19.41 -17.20 28.51
C GLN A 98 -18.78 -16.62 27.23
N LEU A 99 -17.58 -17.06 26.85
CA LEU A 99 -16.95 -16.65 25.59
C LEU A 99 -17.65 -17.20 24.35
N GLN A 100 -18.17 -18.43 24.42
CA GLN A 100 -18.93 -19.04 23.33
C GLN A 100 -20.29 -18.35 23.12
N GLU A 101 -20.91 -17.84 24.19
CA GLU A 101 -22.16 -17.10 24.14
C GLU A 101 -21.98 -15.58 23.91
N ALA A 102 -20.77 -15.07 24.09
CA ALA A 102 -20.48 -13.64 23.94
C ALA A 102 -20.68 -13.21 22.47
N VAL A 103 -21.72 -12.41 22.24
CA VAL A 103 -21.90 -11.72 20.96
C VAL A 103 -20.96 -10.52 20.92
N VAL A 104 -19.82 -10.68 20.26
CA VAL A 104 -18.90 -9.57 19.98
C VAL A 104 -19.40 -8.83 18.73
N PRO A 105 -19.85 -7.57 18.84
CA PRO A 105 -20.29 -6.83 17.67
C PRO A 105 -19.14 -6.58 16.71
N ALA A 106 -19.44 -6.52 15.42
CA ALA A 106 -18.46 -6.09 14.43
C ALA A 106 -17.98 -4.67 14.74
N ARG A 107 -16.68 -4.41 14.51
CA ARG A 107 -16.10 -3.08 14.68
C ARG A 107 -16.77 -2.12 13.70
N ASN A 108 -17.54 -1.17 14.20
CA ASN A 108 -18.14 -0.09 13.40
C ASN A 108 -17.63 1.26 13.89
N LEU A 109 -16.77 1.91 13.11
CA LEU A 109 -16.11 3.16 13.51
C LEU A 109 -17.09 4.32 13.72
N ARG A 110 -18.19 4.37 12.95
CA ARG A 110 -19.26 5.35 13.10
C ARG A 110 -19.92 5.22 14.47
N VAL A 111 -20.42 4.03 14.80
CA VAL A 111 -21.07 3.75 16.10
C VAL A 111 -20.10 3.95 17.26
N LEU A 112 -18.85 3.50 17.12
CA LEU A 112 -17.83 3.70 18.15
C LEU A 112 -17.54 5.20 18.40
N ALA A 113 -17.52 6.03 17.35
CA ALA A 113 -17.35 7.47 17.52
C ALA A 113 -18.58 8.11 18.20
N GLU A 114 -19.78 7.70 17.82
CA GLU A 114 -21.03 8.17 18.45
C GLU A 114 -21.05 7.86 19.95
N GLU A 115 -20.74 6.61 20.33
CA GLU A 115 -20.83 6.13 21.71
C GLU A 115 -19.67 6.61 22.60
N LEU A 116 -18.43 6.53 22.11
CA LEU A 116 -17.25 6.77 22.94
C LEU A 116 -16.79 8.23 22.93
N ARG A 117 -17.02 8.97 21.84
CA ARG A 117 -16.62 10.38 21.71
C ARG A 117 -17.80 11.35 21.86
N GLY A 118 -19.03 10.86 21.84
CA GLY A 118 -20.22 11.70 22.00
C GLY A 118 -20.41 12.69 20.85
N THR A 119 -20.03 12.32 19.63
CA THR A 119 -20.14 13.17 18.43
C THR A 119 -21.57 13.54 18.04
N GLY A 120 -22.56 12.85 18.63
CA GLY A 120 -23.92 12.82 18.12
C GLY A 120 -24.02 12.01 16.82
N PRO A 121 -25.20 11.95 16.19
CA PRO A 121 -25.43 11.11 15.01
C PRO A 121 -24.48 11.43 13.86
N ILE A 122 -23.82 10.41 13.34
CA ILE A 122 -22.95 10.45 12.18
C ILE A 122 -23.66 9.70 11.04
N PRO A 123 -23.74 10.28 9.83
CA PRO A 123 -24.33 9.60 8.69
C PRO A 123 -23.49 8.40 8.28
N GLU A 124 -24.15 7.33 7.84
CA GLU A 124 -23.49 6.19 7.23
C GLU A 124 -23.01 6.55 5.81
N VAL A 125 -23.86 7.20 5.02
CA VAL A 125 -23.54 7.73 3.68
C VAL A 125 -23.52 9.26 3.72
N VAL A 126 -22.44 9.88 3.24
CA VAL A 126 -22.19 11.33 3.37
C VAL A 126 -22.81 12.16 2.24
N ASN A 127 -23.11 11.56 1.09
CA ASN A 127 -23.71 12.23 -0.07
C ASN A 127 -25.09 11.69 -0.39
N ASP A 128 -26.07 12.59 -0.56
CA ASP A 128 -27.43 12.23 -0.98
C ASP A 128 -27.49 11.66 -2.42
N THR A 129 -26.52 12.03 -3.26
CA THR A 129 -26.41 11.61 -4.66
C THR A 129 -24.97 11.33 -5.02
N THR A 130 -24.74 10.41 -5.96
CA THR A 130 -23.41 10.09 -6.49
C THR A 130 -22.67 11.35 -6.98
N PRO A 131 -21.47 11.63 -6.45
CA PRO A 131 -20.61 12.70 -6.95
C PRO A 131 -20.27 12.53 -8.43
N THR A 132 -19.86 13.61 -9.09
CA THR A 132 -19.40 13.55 -10.49
C THR A 132 -18.04 14.20 -10.60
N TYR A 133 -17.03 13.39 -10.93
CA TYR A 133 -15.67 13.86 -11.17
C TYR A 133 -15.36 13.88 -12.67
N ARG A 134 -14.66 14.91 -13.14
CA ARG A 134 -14.25 15.03 -14.55
C ARG A 134 -12.77 14.73 -14.72
N LEU A 135 -12.39 14.17 -15.87
CA LEU A 135 -10.98 14.01 -16.21
C LEU A 135 -10.24 15.35 -16.09
N ASN A 136 -9.04 15.31 -15.52
CA ASN A 136 -8.21 16.47 -15.18
C ASN A 136 -8.77 17.38 -14.07
N GLU A 137 -9.83 16.97 -13.39
CA GLU A 137 -10.29 17.64 -12.18
C GLU A 137 -9.30 17.38 -11.04
N ARG A 138 -9.03 18.43 -10.26
CA ARG A 138 -8.14 18.39 -9.09
C ARG A 138 -8.96 18.26 -7.82
N GLN A 139 -8.54 17.39 -6.91
CA GLN A 139 -9.13 17.19 -5.60
C GLN A 139 -8.04 17.14 -4.52
N LYS A 140 -8.43 17.41 -3.28
CA LYS A 140 -7.55 17.25 -2.11
C LYS A 140 -7.81 15.90 -1.47
N PHE A 141 -6.74 15.24 -1.06
CA PHE A 141 -6.79 13.97 -0.36
C PHE A 141 -5.94 14.04 0.90
N TRP A 142 -6.44 13.47 1.99
CA TRP A 142 -5.60 13.08 3.12
C TRP A 142 -4.83 11.82 2.77
N ILE A 143 -3.55 11.78 3.12
CA ILE A 143 -2.71 10.58 3.05
C ILE A 143 -2.01 10.37 4.39
N ASN A 144 -1.55 9.15 4.64
CA ASN A 144 -0.66 8.80 5.74
C ASN A 144 0.68 8.36 5.15
N ASN A 145 1.78 8.93 5.64
CA ASN A 145 3.10 8.41 5.32
C ASN A 145 3.43 7.26 6.28
N ASP A 146 3.64 6.05 5.77
CA ASP A 146 3.78 4.84 6.59
C ASP A 146 5.06 4.84 7.45
N ASP A 147 6.15 5.43 6.94
CA ASP A 147 7.41 5.48 7.66
C ASP A 147 7.36 6.42 8.88
N THR A 148 6.62 7.53 8.78
CA THR A 148 6.53 8.57 9.81
C THR A 148 5.23 8.55 10.62
N ASN A 149 4.21 7.88 10.09
CA ASN A 149 2.83 7.88 10.58
C ASN A 149 2.23 9.30 10.70
N GLU A 150 2.63 10.19 9.78
CA GLU A 150 2.10 11.55 9.67
C GLU A 150 0.97 11.62 8.65
N HIS A 151 -0.12 12.28 9.05
CA HIS A 151 -1.25 12.58 8.18
C HIS A 151 -1.16 14.01 7.64
N PHE A 152 -1.27 14.16 6.33
CA PHE A 152 -1.28 15.47 5.66
C PHE A 152 -2.08 15.40 4.37
N GLN A 153 -2.35 16.57 3.78
CA GLN A 153 -3.10 16.67 2.54
C GLN A 153 -2.20 16.88 1.34
N ILE A 154 -2.55 16.23 0.23
CA ILE A 154 -1.97 16.46 -1.10
C ILE A 154 -3.04 16.90 -2.09
N ASP A 155 -2.62 17.55 -3.17
CA ASP A 155 -3.45 17.80 -4.33
C ASP A 155 -3.20 16.69 -5.37
N ALA A 156 -4.27 16.10 -5.90
CA ALA A 156 -4.20 15.07 -6.94
C ALA A 156 -5.20 15.35 -8.05
N THR A 157 -4.85 14.93 -9.26
CA THR A 157 -5.65 15.14 -10.47
C THR A 157 -6.18 13.81 -10.99
N LEU A 158 -7.46 13.79 -11.42
CA LEU A 158 -8.07 12.61 -12.03
C LEU A 158 -7.45 12.33 -13.40
N ALA A 159 -6.63 11.29 -13.48
CA ALA A 159 -5.88 10.92 -14.68
C ALA A 159 -6.68 10.00 -15.61
N TYR A 160 -7.47 9.09 -15.04
CA TYR A 160 -8.29 8.15 -15.81
C TYR A 160 -9.54 7.72 -15.03
N VAL A 161 -10.59 7.33 -15.75
CA VAL A 161 -11.84 6.80 -15.18
C VAL A 161 -12.40 5.73 -16.11
N ASN A 162 -12.91 4.65 -15.52
CA ASN A 162 -13.75 3.66 -16.19
C ASN A 162 -15.00 3.36 -15.33
N ASP A 163 -15.70 2.26 -15.58
CA ASP A 163 -16.94 1.93 -14.86
C ASP A 163 -16.71 1.42 -13.43
N VAL A 164 -15.47 1.08 -13.06
CA VAL A 164 -15.11 0.51 -11.74
C VAL A 164 -14.26 1.46 -10.92
N VAL A 165 -13.33 2.20 -11.54
CA VAL A 165 -12.34 2.99 -10.80
C VAL A 165 -12.16 4.41 -11.29
N TYR A 166 -11.82 5.30 -10.35
CA TYR A 166 -11.17 6.57 -10.61
C TYR A 166 -9.68 6.49 -10.27
N MET A 167 -8.81 6.81 -11.23
CA MET A 167 -7.36 6.83 -11.05
C MET A 167 -6.88 8.26 -10.80
N TRP A 168 -6.57 8.57 -9.55
CA TRP A 168 -6.03 9.87 -9.12
C TRP A 168 -4.52 9.79 -9.04
N VAL A 169 -3.84 10.83 -9.52
CA VAL A 169 -2.37 10.94 -9.39
C VAL A 169 -2.04 12.27 -8.75
N GLU A 170 -1.18 12.23 -7.73
CA GLU A 170 -0.61 13.41 -7.08
C GLU A 170 -0.04 14.40 -8.10
N ASP A 171 -0.31 15.68 -7.87
CA ASP A 171 0.17 16.74 -8.75
C ASP A 171 1.70 16.84 -8.73
N GLY A 172 2.32 16.82 -9.91
CA GLY A 172 3.78 16.96 -10.07
C GLY A 172 4.53 15.63 -10.20
N VAL A 173 3.88 14.52 -9.88
CA VAL A 173 4.38 13.17 -10.08
C VAL A 173 4.42 12.82 -11.56
N LYS A 174 5.50 12.13 -11.97
CA LYS A 174 5.65 11.66 -13.36
C LYS A 174 5.17 10.23 -13.48
N TYR A 175 4.37 9.97 -14.50
CA TYR A 175 3.86 8.63 -14.78
C TYR A 175 3.61 8.44 -16.28
N ASP A 176 3.50 7.20 -16.72
CA ASP A 176 3.06 6.87 -18.08
C ASP A 176 1.52 6.76 -18.10
N PRO A 177 0.79 7.69 -18.76
CA PRO A 177 -0.67 7.67 -18.78
C PRO A 177 -1.23 6.47 -19.56
N VAL A 178 -0.49 5.91 -20.51
CA VAL A 178 -0.91 4.73 -21.26
C VAL A 178 -0.87 3.50 -20.36
N ALA A 179 0.22 3.34 -19.60
CA ALA A 179 0.37 2.26 -18.63
C ALA A 179 -0.67 2.37 -17.49
N LEU A 180 -0.88 3.57 -16.93
CA LEU A 180 -1.89 3.78 -15.88
C LEU A 180 -3.29 3.37 -16.35
N LYS A 181 -3.65 3.76 -17.58
CA LYS A 181 -4.92 3.35 -18.20
C LYS A 181 -5.00 1.84 -18.38
N ALA A 182 -3.97 1.21 -18.94
CA ALA A 182 -3.94 -0.24 -19.19
C ALA A 182 -4.13 -1.04 -17.89
N ALA A 183 -3.46 -0.61 -16.81
CA ALA A 183 -3.59 -1.25 -15.52
C ALA A 183 -4.99 -1.05 -14.89
N ALA A 184 -5.58 0.14 -15.03
CA ALA A 184 -6.94 0.41 -14.56
C ALA A 184 -7.99 -0.44 -15.28
N ASP A 185 -7.84 -0.63 -16.60
CA ASP A 185 -8.73 -1.48 -17.39
C ASP A 185 -8.53 -2.96 -17.04
N LYS A 186 -7.29 -3.42 -16.91
CA LYS A 186 -6.98 -4.78 -16.45
C LYS A 186 -7.55 -5.05 -15.06
N PHE A 187 -7.47 -4.09 -14.15
CA PHE A 187 -8.08 -4.20 -12.83
C PHE A 187 -9.60 -4.38 -12.94
N ALA A 188 -10.28 -3.52 -13.70
CA ALA A 188 -11.74 -3.58 -13.87
C ALA A 188 -12.22 -4.87 -14.56
N GLU A 189 -11.47 -5.35 -15.56
CA GLU A 189 -11.84 -6.50 -16.38
C GLU A 189 -11.48 -7.85 -15.74
N ALA A 190 -10.42 -7.90 -14.94
CA ALA A 190 -9.87 -9.15 -14.39
C ALA A 190 -9.79 -9.15 -12.87
N THR A 191 -9.05 -8.23 -12.27
CA THR A 191 -8.79 -8.24 -10.81
C THR A 191 -10.08 -8.09 -10.01
N TYR A 192 -10.84 -7.01 -10.26
CA TYR A 192 -12.08 -6.69 -9.57
C TYR A 192 -13.11 -7.84 -9.56
N PRO A 193 -13.48 -8.46 -10.69
CA PRO A 193 -14.41 -9.60 -10.67
C PRO A 193 -13.79 -10.87 -10.05
N THR A 194 -12.47 -11.08 -10.18
CA THR A 194 -11.81 -12.25 -9.60
C THR A 194 -11.82 -12.19 -8.09
N ASP A 195 -11.37 -11.09 -7.51
CA ASP A 195 -11.28 -10.92 -6.06
C ASP A 195 -12.68 -10.95 -5.45
N ARG A 196 -13.66 -10.31 -6.10
CA ARG A 196 -15.05 -10.37 -5.63
C ARG A 196 -15.63 -11.78 -5.62
N ASN A 197 -15.23 -12.63 -6.56
CA ASN A 197 -15.67 -14.01 -6.60
C ASN A 197 -15.05 -14.87 -5.48
N PHE A 198 -13.85 -14.54 -5.00
CA PHE A 198 -13.18 -15.27 -3.93
C PHE A 198 -13.46 -14.72 -2.52
N PHE A 199 -13.50 -13.39 -2.36
CA PHE A 199 -13.54 -12.71 -1.07
C PHE A 199 -14.89 -12.04 -0.76
N GLY A 200 -15.78 -11.92 -1.74
CA GLY A 200 -17.05 -11.21 -1.59
C GLY A 200 -16.96 -9.78 -2.09
N SER A 201 -18.00 -8.98 -1.84
CA SER A 201 -18.03 -7.60 -2.32
C SER A 201 -17.67 -6.63 -1.20
N GLU A 202 -16.95 -5.60 -1.59
CA GLU A 202 -16.82 -4.34 -0.88
C GLU A 202 -18.19 -3.71 -0.61
N TRP A 203 -18.22 -2.70 0.24
CA TRP A 203 -19.42 -1.92 0.44
C TRP A 203 -19.70 -1.03 -0.78
N SER A 204 -20.85 -1.21 -1.42
CA SER A 204 -21.25 -0.44 -2.60
C SER A 204 -22.70 0.04 -2.45
N PRO A 205 -23.02 1.33 -2.71
CA PRO A 205 -22.16 2.36 -3.30
C PRO A 205 -21.27 3.10 -2.26
N GLY A 206 -21.01 2.48 -1.11
CA GLY A 206 -20.05 3.00 -0.14
C GLY A 206 -20.49 4.25 0.61
N VAL A 207 -19.55 4.82 1.35
CA VAL A 207 -19.75 6.02 2.17
C VAL A 207 -20.12 7.26 1.35
N ASP A 208 -19.65 7.39 0.11
CA ASP A 208 -19.87 8.57 -0.74
C ASP A 208 -20.98 8.41 -1.77
N ASN A 209 -21.68 7.28 -1.76
CA ASN A 209 -22.75 6.96 -2.70
C ASN A 209 -22.26 6.85 -4.16
N ASP A 210 -20.98 6.53 -4.40
CA ASP A 210 -20.43 6.17 -5.71
C ASP A 210 -20.02 4.69 -5.74
N PRO A 211 -20.55 3.87 -6.66
CA PRO A 211 -20.11 2.48 -6.78
C PRO A 211 -18.67 2.31 -7.29
N ARG A 212 -17.99 3.38 -7.73
CA ARG A 212 -16.60 3.32 -8.19
C ARG A 212 -15.62 3.44 -7.03
N LEU A 213 -14.56 2.65 -7.10
CA LEU A 213 -13.42 2.76 -6.20
C LEU A 213 -12.52 3.94 -6.59
N HIS A 214 -11.85 4.51 -5.61
CA HIS A 214 -10.83 5.53 -5.81
C HIS A 214 -9.43 4.94 -5.58
N ILE A 215 -8.55 5.07 -6.58
CA ILE A 215 -7.16 4.64 -6.48
C ILE A 215 -6.27 5.88 -6.53
N LEU A 216 -5.62 6.22 -5.41
CA LEU A 216 -4.76 7.39 -5.30
C LEU A 216 -3.28 7.02 -5.42
N HIS A 217 -2.59 7.64 -6.37
CA HIS A 217 -1.17 7.45 -6.60
C HIS A 217 -0.39 8.63 -6.03
N SER A 218 0.61 8.34 -5.20
CA SER A 218 1.43 9.37 -4.54
C SER A 218 2.87 8.87 -4.36
N GLU A 219 3.84 9.78 -4.38
CA GLU A 219 5.24 9.48 -4.04
C GLU A 219 5.50 9.69 -2.53
N GLN A 220 4.51 10.23 -1.79
CA GLN A 220 4.68 10.68 -0.41
C GLN A 220 4.17 9.67 0.63
N LEU A 221 3.91 8.42 0.24
CA LEU A 221 3.34 7.39 1.13
C LEU A 221 4.40 6.70 2.03
N GLY A 222 5.68 6.96 1.81
CA GLY A 222 6.79 6.30 2.52
C GLY A 222 7.57 5.35 1.61
N ASP A 223 8.84 5.13 1.93
CA ASP A 223 9.81 4.46 1.05
C ASP A 223 9.66 2.92 1.09
N SER A 224 8.99 2.37 2.11
CA SER A 224 8.97 0.93 2.39
C SER A 224 7.70 0.21 1.95
N ILE A 225 6.73 0.92 1.39
CA ILE A 225 5.42 0.37 0.99
C ILE A 225 5.19 0.45 -0.52
N ALA A 226 4.37 -0.48 -1.03
CA ALA A 226 3.87 -0.46 -2.41
C ALA A 226 2.47 0.19 -2.50
N GLY A 227 1.69 0.07 -1.44
CA GLY A 227 0.33 0.59 -1.33
C GLY A 227 -0.22 0.33 0.07
N TYR A 228 -1.41 0.86 0.33
CA TYR A 228 -2.21 0.49 1.50
C TYR A 228 -3.70 0.76 1.26
N PHE A 229 -4.55 0.01 1.95
CA PHE A 229 -5.97 0.32 2.18
C PHE A 229 -6.18 0.93 3.57
N SER A 230 -7.15 1.85 3.70
CA SER A 230 -7.53 2.48 4.97
C SER A 230 -9.04 2.50 5.15
N GLY A 231 -9.56 1.59 5.98
CA GLY A 231 -10.98 1.58 6.39
C GLY A 231 -11.40 2.82 7.22
N ALA A 232 -10.49 3.75 7.50
CA ALA A 232 -10.87 5.06 8.03
C ALA A 232 -11.53 5.94 6.96
N ASP A 233 -11.27 5.69 5.68
CA ASP A 233 -11.86 6.41 4.56
C ASP A 233 -13.32 5.99 4.27
N GLU A 234 -13.73 4.80 4.71
CA GLU A 234 -15.09 4.26 4.57
C GLU A 234 -16.11 4.84 5.59
N VAL A 235 -15.74 5.88 6.34
CA VAL A 235 -16.65 6.53 7.29
C VAL A 235 -16.56 8.03 7.22
N SER A 236 -17.61 8.73 7.65
CA SER A 236 -17.58 10.19 7.68
C SER A 236 -16.39 10.74 8.48
N ASN A 237 -15.88 11.89 8.06
CA ASN A 237 -14.83 12.63 8.76
C ASN A 237 -15.19 13.02 10.20
N LYS A 238 -16.49 13.00 10.54
CA LYS A 238 -16.99 13.14 11.91
C LYS A 238 -16.58 11.98 12.82
N ALA A 239 -16.41 10.78 12.25
CA ALA A 239 -15.89 9.60 12.95
C ALA A 239 -14.35 9.56 12.89
N GLN A 240 -13.79 9.80 11.70
CA GLN A 240 -12.35 9.75 11.43
C GLN A 240 -11.84 11.04 10.79
N PRO A 241 -11.13 11.93 11.52
CA PRO A 241 -10.79 13.27 11.04
C PRO A 241 -10.01 13.34 9.72
N PHE A 242 -9.27 12.28 9.37
CA PHE A 242 -8.47 12.19 8.14
C PHE A 242 -9.11 11.29 7.07
N SER A 243 -10.39 10.95 7.24
CA SER A 243 -11.15 10.24 6.22
C SER A 243 -11.28 11.09 4.96
N ASN A 244 -11.03 10.46 3.81
CA ASN A 244 -11.39 10.99 2.51
C ASN A 244 -12.86 10.74 2.14
N GLU A 245 -13.58 10.00 2.98
CA GLU A 245 -15.00 9.64 2.83
C GLU A 245 -15.26 9.00 1.46
N ARG A 246 -14.50 7.96 1.09
CA ARG A 246 -14.62 7.20 -0.18
C ARG A 246 -14.15 5.76 -0.01
N GLU A 247 -14.69 4.85 -0.82
CA GLU A 247 -14.15 3.50 -0.98
C GLU A 247 -12.83 3.58 -1.78
N MET A 248 -11.69 3.52 -1.10
CA MET A 248 -10.42 3.86 -1.72
C MET A 248 -9.20 3.14 -1.17
N PHE A 249 -8.17 3.06 -2.00
CA PHE A 249 -6.84 2.62 -1.60
C PHE A 249 -5.75 3.42 -2.31
N TYR A 250 -4.52 3.28 -1.79
CA TYR A 250 -3.39 4.13 -2.09
C TYR A 250 -2.27 3.30 -2.69
N ILE A 251 -1.59 3.85 -3.70
CA ILE A 251 -0.50 3.20 -4.40
C ILE A 251 0.72 4.13 -4.38
N ASN A 252 1.85 3.60 -3.91
CA ASN A 252 3.11 4.31 -4.00
C ASN A 252 3.66 4.16 -5.42
N ILE A 253 3.59 5.24 -6.20
CA ILE A 253 3.96 5.23 -7.61
C ILE A 253 5.47 5.45 -7.86
N ASP A 254 6.24 5.81 -6.82
CA ASP A 254 7.71 5.80 -6.89
C ASP A 254 8.23 4.35 -6.81
N ASN A 255 7.61 3.55 -5.94
CA ASN A 255 7.98 2.15 -5.72
C ASN A 255 7.28 1.16 -6.66
N THR A 256 6.21 1.58 -7.33
CA THR A 256 5.44 0.72 -8.24
C THR A 256 5.26 1.39 -9.59
N LYS A 257 5.73 0.73 -10.65
CA LYS A 257 5.53 1.21 -12.01
C LYS A 257 4.20 0.69 -12.57
N PRO A 258 3.29 1.57 -13.04
CA PRO A 258 2.02 1.14 -13.63
C PRO A 258 2.19 0.11 -14.75
N ASP A 259 1.21 -0.78 -14.87
CA ASP A 259 1.12 -1.88 -15.85
C ASP A 259 2.23 -2.93 -15.77
N THR A 260 2.97 -3.00 -14.66
CA THR A 260 3.83 -4.15 -14.36
C THR A 260 3.05 -5.23 -13.64
N ASP A 261 3.50 -6.48 -13.68
CA ASP A 261 2.86 -7.57 -12.92
C ASP A 261 2.90 -7.32 -11.41
N PHE A 262 3.98 -6.73 -10.92
CA PHE A 262 4.08 -6.31 -9.52
C PHE A 262 3.00 -5.27 -9.16
N TYR A 263 2.89 -4.20 -9.94
CA TYR A 263 1.86 -3.17 -9.73
C TYR A 263 0.44 -3.76 -9.79
N ASN A 264 0.16 -4.62 -10.77
CA ASN A 264 -1.15 -5.25 -10.90
C ASN A 264 -1.46 -6.20 -9.72
N GLY A 265 -0.43 -6.87 -9.20
CA GLY A 265 -0.54 -7.67 -7.98
C GLY A 265 -0.77 -6.83 -6.72
N VAL A 266 -0.19 -5.62 -6.65
CA VAL A 266 -0.47 -4.66 -5.57
C VAL A 266 -1.91 -4.17 -5.65
N LEU A 267 -2.43 -3.82 -6.83
CA LEU A 267 -3.85 -3.44 -6.96
C LEU A 267 -4.79 -4.54 -6.46
N ALA A 268 -4.46 -5.81 -6.72
CA ALA A 268 -5.22 -6.96 -6.22
C ALA A 268 -5.04 -7.21 -4.71
N HIS A 269 -3.93 -6.74 -4.12
CA HIS A 269 -3.68 -6.87 -2.70
C HIS A 269 -4.44 -5.81 -1.89
N GLU A 270 -4.51 -4.58 -2.42
CA GLU A 270 -5.15 -3.45 -1.74
C GLU A 270 -6.68 -3.43 -1.89
N PHE A 271 -7.22 -4.17 -2.87
CA PHE A 271 -8.66 -4.34 -3.08
C PHE A 271 -9.20 -5.54 -2.29
#